data_AF-A0A964YH47-F1
#
_entry.id   AF-A0A964YH47-F1
#
_cell.length_a   1.000
_cell.length_b   1.000
_cell.length_c   1.000
_cell.angle_alpha   90.00
_cell.angle_beta   90.00
_cell.angle_gamma   90.00
#
_symmetry.space_group_name_H-M   'P 1'
#
loop_
_entity.id
_entity.type
_entity.pdbx_description
1 polymer ?
#
loop_
_entity_poly.entity_id
_entity_poly.type
_entity_poly.pdbx_seq_one_letter_code
_entity_poly.pdbx_strand_id
1 'polypeptide(L)'
;MATSAIGPGFLTQTAIFTNSLLASFGFVILISILLDIGAQLNIWRILCASGKRAQDFANEVLPGAGHFLTILVVIGGLAFNCGNLAGAGLGMNVLTGLDTKIGAAISGVIAIFIFINKESLKWMDLFAKVLGIVMIMLTIYVVTASNPPYANALHDSIIPQKIEPLI
;
A
#
# COMPACT_ATOMS: atom_id res chain seq x y z
N MET A 1 9.14 1.59 4.44
CA MET A 1 8.30 0.56 3.80
C MET A 1 6.97 0.34 4.51
N ALA A 2 6.85 0.56 5.83
CA ALA A 2 5.58 0.31 6.54
C ALA A 2 4.40 1.20 6.11
N THR A 3 4.64 2.48 5.77
CA THR A 3 3.56 3.44 5.46
C THR A 3 2.93 3.25 4.08
N SER A 4 3.64 2.65 3.12
CA SER A 4 3.12 2.38 1.77
C SER A 4 2.12 1.22 1.73
N ALA A 5 2.17 0.29 2.69
CA ALA A 5 1.27 -0.86 2.76
C ALA A 5 -0.18 -0.48 3.15
N ILE A 6 -0.38 0.74 3.65
CA ILE A 6 -1.69 1.26 4.06
C ILE A 6 -2.15 2.38 3.12
N GLY A 7 -1.64 2.37 1.88
CA GLY A 7 -2.06 3.31 0.84
C GLY A 7 -3.54 3.11 0.48
N PRO A 8 -4.25 4.16 0.02
CA PRO A 8 -5.66 4.07 -0.35
C PRO A 8 -5.96 2.97 -1.38
N GLY A 9 -5.05 2.77 -2.36
CA GLY A 9 -5.21 1.71 -3.36
C GLY A 9 -5.21 0.31 -2.75
N PHE A 10 -4.42 0.07 -1.70
CA PHE A 10 -4.48 -1.20 -0.98
C PHE A 10 -5.78 -1.32 -0.19
N LEU A 11 -6.18 -0.26 0.53
CA LEU A 11 -7.42 -0.25 1.32
C LEU A 11 -8.67 -0.49 0.48
N THR A 12 -8.78 0.14 -0.70
CA THR A 12 -9.92 -0.08 -1.60
C THR A 12 -9.96 -1.50 -2.13
N GLN A 13 -8.81 -2.06 -2.52
CA GLN A 13 -8.75 -3.42 -3.03
C GLN A 13 -9.04 -4.45 -1.93
N THR A 14 -8.49 -4.25 -0.73
CA THR A 14 -8.81 -5.06 0.45
C THR A 14 -10.32 -5.01 0.72
N ALA A 15 -10.96 -3.84 0.72
CA ALA A 15 -12.40 -3.74 0.92
C ALA A 15 -13.21 -4.49 -0.14
N ILE A 16 -12.84 -4.37 -1.42
CA ILE A 16 -13.51 -5.08 -2.52
C ILE A 16 -13.37 -6.60 -2.36
N PHE A 17 -12.16 -7.11 -2.11
CA PHE A 17 -11.95 -8.55 -1.96
C PHE A 17 -12.53 -9.10 -0.66
N THR A 18 -12.51 -8.34 0.44
CA THR A 18 -13.23 -8.71 1.66
C THR A 18 -14.74 -8.76 1.42
N ASN A 19 -15.30 -7.88 0.58
CA ASN A 19 -16.72 -7.97 0.23
C ASN A 19 -17.06 -9.23 -0.57
N SER A 20 -16.17 -9.67 -1.48
CA SER A 20 -16.39 -10.87 -2.30
C SER A 20 -16.10 -12.19 -1.56
N LEU A 21 -14.98 -12.25 -0.84
CA LEU A 21 -14.45 -13.47 -0.20
C LEU A 21 -14.73 -13.54 1.31
N LEU A 22 -15.27 -12.48 1.90
CA LEU A 22 -15.57 -12.37 3.34
C LEU A 22 -14.34 -12.72 4.19
N ALA A 23 -14.55 -13.49 5.27
CA ALA A 23 -13.49 -13.88 6.21
C ALA A 23 -12.36 -14.70 5.54
N SER A 24 -12.62 -15.39 4.42
CA SER A 24 -11.61 -16.18 3.70
C SER A 24 -10.52 -15.31 3.06
N PHE A 25 -10.77 -14.01 2.83
CA PHE A 25 -9.72 -13.11 2.36
C PHE A 25 -8.58 -12.94 3.37
N GLY A 26 -8.84 -13.20 4.66
CA GLY A 26 -7.84 -13.17 5.71
C GLY A 26 -6.65 -14.10 5.45
N PHE A 27 -6.88 -15.24 4.79
CA PHE A 27 -5.81 -16.18 4.41
C PHE A 27 -4.85 -15.58 3.39
N VAL A 28 -5.39 -14.90 2.37
CA VAL A 28 -4.58 -14.21 1.34
C VAL A 28 -3.74 -13.12 1.98
N ILE A 29 -4.32 -12.33 2.90
CA ILE A 29 -3.60 -11.31 3.66
C ILE A 29 -2.47 -11.96 4.47
N LEU A 30 -2.75 -13.04 5.21
CA LEU A 30 -1.76 -13.70 6.06
C LEU A 30 -0.58 -14.25 5.25
N ILE A 31 -0.85 -14.99 4.17
CA ILE A 31 0.19 -15.53 3.28
C ILE A 31 0.98 -14.39 2.64
N SER A 32 0.31 -13.32 2.21
CA SER A 32 1.00 -12.15 1.63
C SER A 32 1.96 -11.50 2.63
N ILE A 33 1.58 -11.38 3.91
CA ILE A 33 2.46 -10.84 4.95
C ILE A 33 3.68 -11.75 5.17
N LEU A 34 3.48 -13.07 5.22
CA LEU A 34 4.58 -14.03 5.41
C LEU A 34 5.58 -13.99 4.25
N LEU A 35 5.08 -13.96 3.02
CA LEU A 35 5.90 -13.83 1.82
C LEU A 35 6.65 -12.50 1.79
N ASP A 36 5.98 -11.41 2.16
CA ASP A 36 6.58 -10.07 2.21
C ASP A 36 7.73 -10.00 3.24
N ILE A 37 7.53 -10.53 4.45
CA ILE A 37 8.59 -10.62 5.46
C ILE A 37 9.78 -11.42 4.93
N GLY A 38 9.53 -12.58 4.33
CA GLY A 38 10.58 -13.41 3.74
C GLY A 38 11.34 -12.68 2.64
N ALA A 39 10.64 -12.06 1.70
CA ALA A 39 11.24 -11.32 0.59
C ALA A 39 12.02 -10.09 1.09
N GLN A 40 11.42 -9.24 1.93
CA GLN A 40 12.04 -8.02 2.44
C GLN A 40 13.30 -8.30 3.26
N LEU A 41 13.26 -9.29 4.16
CA LEU A 41 14.44 -9.65 4.95
C LEU A 41 15.58 -10.17 4.08
N ASN A 42 15.27 -10.96 3.04
CA ASN A 42 16.28 -11.45 2.10
C ASN A 42 16.88 -10.31 1.27
N ILE A 43 16.03 -9.45 0.68
CA ILE A 43 16.49 -8.31 -0.12
C ILE A 43 17.35 -7.39 0.74
N TRP A 44 16.91 -7.03 1.95
CA TRP A 44 17.68 -6.17 2.85
C TRP A 44 19.03 -6.77 3.22
N ARG A 45 19.08 -8.06 3.57
CA ARG A 45 20.35 -8.74 3.89
C ARG A 45 21.33 -8.68 2.72
N ILE A 46 20.87 -8.99 1.51
CA ILE A 46 21.71 -8.99 0.31
C ILE A 46 22.21 -7.58 -0.02
N LEU A 47 21.33 -6.57 0.02
CA LEU A 47 21.72 -5.19 -0.30
C LEU A 47 22.63 -4.59 0.77
N CYS A 48 22.37 -4.82 2.05
CA CYS A 48 23.23 -4.36 3.13
C CYS A 48 24.60 -5.05 3.09
N ALA A 49 24.66 -6.36 2.81
CA ALA A 49 25.93 -7.09 2.73
C ALA A 49 26.75 -6.70 1.49
N SER A 50 26.09 -6.42 0.36
CA SER A 50 26.77 -6.01 -0.88
C SER A 50 27.19 -4.54 -0.91
N GLY A 51 26.51 -3.67 -0.15
CA GLY A 51 26.74 -2.21 -0.18
C GLY A 51 26.34 -1.55 -1.50
N LYS A 52 25.65 -2.27 -2.39
CA LYS A 52 25.26 -1.82 -3.73
C LYS A 52 23.77 -1.52 -3.80
N ARG A 53 23.36 -0.71 -4.78
CA ARG A 53 21.94 -0.52 -5.09
C ARG A 53 21.39 -1.78 -5.76
N ALA A 54 20.10 -2.04 -5.59
CA ALA A 54 19.47 -3.27 -6.07
C ALA A 54 19.64 -3.50 -7.58
N GLN A 55 19.52 -2.45 -8.39
CA GLN A 55 19.71 -2.53 -9.85
C GLN A 55 21.16 -2.86 -10.24
N ASP A 56 22.14 -2.32 -9.52
CA ASP A 56 23.55 -2.55 -9.80
C ASP A 56 23.93 -3.98 -9.40
N PHE A 57 23.47 -4.42 -8.23
CA PHE A 57 23.63 -5.80 -7.78
C PHE A 57 22.96 -6.80 -8.73
N ALA A 58 21.74 -6.51 -9.21
CA ALA A 58 21.05 -7.38 -10.16
C ALA A 58 21.82 -7.53 -11.48
N ASN A 59 22.42 -6.45 -11.99
CA ASN A 59 23.25 -6.49 -13.20
C ASN A 59 24.56 -7.29 -13.03
N GLU A 60 25.10 -7.37 -11.81
CA GLU A 60 26.27 -8.20 -11.51
C GLU A 60 25.93 -9.69 -11.41
N VAL A 61 24.73 -10.01 -10.92
CA VAL A 61 24.24 -11.40 -10.86
C VAL A 61 23.92 -11.92 -12.26
N LEU A 62 23.22 -11.13 -13.08
CA LEU A 62 22.89 -11.47 -14.45
C LEU A 62 22.95 -10.22 -15.32
N PRO A 63 23.78 -10.17 -16.38
CA PRO A 63 23.90 -8.99 -17.22
C PRO A 63 22.54 -8.64 -17.85
N GLY A 64 22.08 -7.41 -17.63
CA GLY A 64 20.80 -6.90 -18.11
C GLY A 64 19.63 -7.03 -17.13
N ALA A 65 19.75 -7.82 -16.05
CA ALA A 65 18.69 -7.97 -15.05
C ALA A 65 18.43 -6.68 -14.26
N GLY A 66 19.45 -5.86 -14.04
CA GLY A 66 19.31 -4.54 -13.41
C GLY A 66 18.44 -3.59 -14.23
N HIS A 67 18.63 -3.55 -15.56
CA HIS A 67 17.79 -2.73 -16.44
C HIS A 67 16.33 -3.20 -16.43
N PHE A 68 16.12 -4.52 -16.48
CA PHE A 68 14.79 -5.09 -16.38
C PHE A 68 14.13 -4.75 -15.03
N LEU A 69 14.86 -4.88 -13.93
CA LEU A 69 14.40 -4.50 -12.60
C LEU A 69 14.03 -3.01 -12.54
N THR A 70 14.83 -2.12 -13.11
CA THR A 70 14.53 -0.68 -13.16
C THR A 70 13.21 -0.42 -13.89
N ILE A 71 12.96 -1.10 -15.02
CA ILE A 71 11.69 -0.97 -15.76
C ILE A 71 10.51 -1.41 -14.89
N LEU A 72 10.61 -2.57 -14.24
CA LEU A 72 9.57 -3.06 -13.34
C LEU A 72 9.29 -2.08 -12.19
N VAL A 73 10.34 -1.51 -11.58
CA VAL A 73 10.22 -0.54 -10.50
C VAL A 73 9.55 0.76 -10.97
N VAL A 74 9.88 1.26 -12.16
CA VAL A 74 9.26 2.48 -12.71
C VAL A 74 7.77 2.25 -12.99
N ILE A 75 7.41 1.12 -13.62
CA ILE A 75 6.01 0.79 -13.90
C ILE A 75 5.22 0.61 -12.60
N GLY A 76 5.76 -0.16 -11.66
CA GLY A 76 5.14 -0.38 -10.34
C GLY A 76 4.99 0.92 -9.55
N GLY A 77 6.01 1.78 -9.56
CA GLY A 77 5.98 3.08 -8.91
C GLY A 77 4.93 4.03 -9.49
N LEU A 78 4.79 4.05 -10.83
CA LEU A 78 3.74 4.83 -11.49
C LEU A 78 2.34 4.32 -11.13
N ALA A 79 2.11 3.01 -11.21
CA ALA A 79 0.83 2.41 -10.84
C ALA A 79 0.45 2.72 -9.38
N PHE A 80 1.42 2.63 -8.46
CA PHE A 80 1.19 2.93 -7.05
C PHE A 80 0.84 4.40 -6.80
N ASN A 81 1.54 5.32 -7.47
CA ASN A 81 1.23 6.75 -7.38
C ASN A 81 -0.15 7.09 -7.93
N CYS A 82 -0.57 6.46 -9.04
CA CYS A 82 -1.94 6.58 -9.55
C CYS A 82 -2.98 6.10 -8.52
N GLY A 83 -2.71 4.98 -7.84
CA GLY A 83 -3.57 4.48 -6.77
C GLY A 83 -3.72 5.46 -5.60
N ASN A 84 -2.62 6.09 -5.16
CA ASN A 84 -2.66 7.09 -4.10
C ASN A 84 -3.43 8.35 -4.53
N LEU A 85 -3.25 8.80 -5.77
CA LEU A 85 -3.97 9.95 -6.33
C LEU A 85 -5.48 9.67 -6.44
N ALA A 86 -5.85 8.47 -6.92
CA ALA A 86 -7.25 8.04 -6.96
C ALA A 86 -7.86 7.99 -5.55
N GLY A 87 -7.11 7.50 -4.57
CA GLY A 87 -7.47 7.52 -3.16
C GLY A 87 -7.73 8.91 -2.60
N ALA A 88 -6.87 9.87 -2.92
CA ALA A 88 -7.06 11.27 -2.53
C ALA A 88 -8.34 11.86 -3.17
N GLY A 89 -8.60 11.54 -4.45
CA GLY A 89 -9.82 11.92 -5.14
C GLY A 89 -11.09 11.30 -4.53
N LEU A 90 -11.04 10.03 -4.14
CA LEU A 90 -12.12 9.34 -3.42
C LEU A 90 -12.37 9.98 -2.05
N GLY A 91 -11.31 10.26 -1.29
CA GLY A 91 -11.44 10.95 0.00
C GLY A 91 -12.08 12.33 -0.15
N MET A 92 -11.66 13.10 -1.16
CA MET A 92 -12.24 14.41 -1.45
C MET A 92 -13.71 14.30 -1.87
N ASN A 93 -14.07 13.30 -2.68
CA ASN A 93 -15.45 13.02 -3.06
C ASN A 93 -16.31 12.70 -1.83
N VAL A 94 -15.83 11.87 -0.89
CA VAL A 94 -16.56 11.54 0.34
C VAL A 94 -16.75 12.77 1.24
N LEU A 95 -15.76 13.67 1.32
CA LEU A 95 -15.82 14.84 2.19
C LEU A 95 -16.62 16.01 1.60
N THR A 96 -16.59 16.19 0.28
CA THR A 96 -17.13 17.39 -0.39
C THR A 96 -18.23 17.12 -1.39
N GLY A 97 -18.45 15.86 -1.78
CA GLY A 97 -19.37 15.45 -2.82
C GLY A 97 -18.88 15.71 -4.25
N LEU A 98 -17.69 16.30 -4.44
CA LEU A 98 -17.12 16.58 -5.77
C LEU A 98 -16.77 15.29 -6.53
N ASP A 99 -16.88 15.31 -7.85
CA ASP A 99 -16.46 14.18 -8.69
C ASP A 99 -15.01 13.76 -8.40
N THR A 100 -14.75 12.45 -8.37
CA THR A 100 -13.45 11.88 -7.98
C THR A 100 -12.31 12.34 -8.89
N LYS A 101 -12.58 12.59 -10.18
CA LYS A 101 -11.56 13.11 -11.13
C LYS A 101 -11.18 14.54 -10.78
N ILE A 102 -12.17 15.36 -10.40
CA ILE A 102 -11.95 16.73 -9.98
C ILE A 102 -11.21 16.76 -8.64
N GLY A 103 -11.62 15.92 -7.69
CA GLY A 103 -10.93 15.75 -6.41
C GLY A 103 -9.46 15.36 -6.58
N ALA A 104 -9.19 14.36 -7.43
CA ALA A 104 -7.84 13.92 -7.76
C ALA A 104 -7.01 15.04 -8.40
N ALA A 105 -7.58 15.79 -9.36
CA ALA A 105 -6.89 16.91 -9.99
C ALA A 105 -6.52 18.01 -8.98
N ILE A 106 -7.44 18.37 -8.08
CA ILE A 106 -7.20 19.34 -7.01
C ILE A 106 -6.08 18.85 -6.08
N SER A 107 -6.13 17.59 -5.63
CA SER A 107 -5.07 17.01 -4.79
C SER A 107 -3.71 17.00 -5.48
N GLY A 108 -3.67 16.74 -6.79
CA GLY A 108 -2.44 16.80 -7.59
C GLY A 108 -1.85 18.21 -7.66
N VAL A 109 -2.69 19.23 -7.88
CA VAL A 109 -2.26 20.64 -7.90
C VAL A 109 -1.72 21.05 -6.53
N ILE A 110 -2.42 20.70 -5.44
CA ILE A 110 -1.96 20.97 -4.07
C ILE A 110 -0.60 20.31 -3.81
N ALA A 111 -0.43 19.05 -4.22
CA ALA A 111 0.84 18.35 -4.07
C ALA A 111 1.98 19.08 -4.78
N ILE A 112 1.79 19.53 -6.04
CA ILE A 112 2.79 20.29 -6.79
C ILE A 112 3.19 21.56 -6.02
N PHE A 113 2.22 22.34 -5.51
CA PHE A 113 2.50 23.54 -4.74
C PHE A 113 3.29 23.27 -3.46
N ILE A 114 2.98 22.18 -2.75
CA ILE A 114 3.71 21.77 -1.54
C ILE A 114 5.16 21.42 -1.89
N PHE A 115 5.36 20.60 -2.93
CA PHE A 115 6.69 20.11 -3.30
C PHE A 115 7.61 21.18 -3.92
N ILE A 116 7.07 22.30 -4.41
CA ILE A 116 7.87 23.45 -4.86
C ILE A 116 8.64 24.07 -3.69
N ASN A 117 8.10 24.03 -2.46
CA ASN A 117 8.77 24.57 -1.29
C ASN A 117 9.68 23.52 -0.63
N LYS A 118 10.99 23.64 -0.84
CA LYS A 118 12.01 22.71 -0.30
C LYS A 118 12.06 22.67 1.23
N GLU A 119 11.63 23.73 1.93
CA GLU A 119 11.61 23.75 3.41
C GLU A 119 10.46 22.93 4.01
N SER A 120 9.45 22.56 3.20
CA SER A 120 8.27 21.82 3.66
C SER A 120 8.56 20.37 4.06
N LEU A 121 9.71 19.80 3.69
CA LEU A 121 10.01 18.38 3.89
C LEU A 121 9.96 17.94 5.35
N LYS A 122 10.47 18.76 6.28
CA LYS A 122 10.42 18.45 7.73
C LYS A 122 8.99 18.49 8.29
N TRP A 123 8.20 19.46 7.85
CA TRP A 123 6.80 19.60 8.26
C TRP A 123 5.93 18.49 7.67
N MET A 124 6.22 18.08 6.44
CA MET A 124 5.52 17.00 5.75
C MET A 124 5.75 15.65 6.43
N ASP A 125 6.96 15.39 6.94
CA ASP A 125 7.25 14.17 7.71
C ASP A 125 6.43 14.11 9.02
N LEU A 126 6.37 15.22 9.76
CA LEU A 126 5.54 15.31 10.97
C LEU A 126 4.06 15.12 10.64
N PHE A 127 3.56 15.79 9.60
CA PHE A 127 2.17 15.69 9.18
C PHE A 127 1.79 14.27 8.75
N ALA A 128 2.62 13.62 7.93
CA ALA A 128 2.41 12.24 7.50
C ALA A 128 2.39 11.27 8.70
N LYS A 129 3.28 11.49 9.68
CA LYS A 129 3.31 10.69 10.91
C LYS A 129 2.02 10.83 11.72
N VAL A 130 1.52 12.06 11.88
CA VAL A 130 0.26 12.33 12.58
C VAL A 130 -0.92 11.68 11.85
N LEU A 131 -1.01 11.85 10.52
CA LEU A 131 -2.05 11.20 9.72
C LEU A 131 -1.98 9.67 9.81
N GLY A 132 -0.79 9.09 9.81
CA GLY A 132 -0.60 7.65 9.99
C GLY A 132 -1.15 7.15 11.34
N ILE A 133 -0.94 7.91 12.42
CA ILE A 133 -1.50 7.60 13.75
C ILE A 133 -3.02 7.69 13.72
N VAL A 134 -3.57 8.78 13.15
CA VAL A 134 -5.03 8.98 13.02
C VAL A 134 -5.66 7.83 12.26
N MET A 135 -5.04 7.39 11.17
CA MET A 135 -5.50 6.26 10.37
C MET A 135 -5.53 4.96 11.17
N ILE A 136 -4.50 4.65 11.96
CA ILE A 136 -4.50 3.46 12.84
C ILE A 136 -5.66 3.53 13.85
N MET A 137 -5.85 4.70 14.48
CA MET A 137 -6.92 4.90 15.46
C MET A 137 -8.30 4.71 14.82
N LEU A 138 -8.51 5.23 13.61
CA LEU A 138 -9.74 5.04 12.85
C LEU A 138 -9.97 3.56 12.50
N THR A 139 -8.93 2.84 12.09
CA THR A 139 -9.06 1.40 11.79
C THR A 139 -9.48 0.60 13.03
N ILE A 140 -8.88 0.88 14.20
CA ILE A 140 -9.26 0.24 15.46
C ILE A 140 -10.72 0.57 15.82
N TYR A 141 -11.12 1.84 15.66
CA TYR A 141 -12.49 2.25 15.87
C TYR A 141 -13.47 1.52 14.95
N VAL A 142 -13.18 1.43 13.65
CA VAL A 142 -14.05 0.75 12.68
C VAL A 142 -14.19 -0.75 13.02
N VAL A 143 -13.10 -1.43 13.36
CA VAL A 143 -13.13 -2.85 13.74
C VAL A 143 -13.99 -3.06 15.00
N THR A 144 -13.82 -2.22 16.02
CA THR A 144 -14.59 -2.34 17.28
C THR A 144 -16.07 -1.99 17.09
N ALA A 145 -16.38 -0.93 16.34
CA ALA A 145 -17.75 -0.51 16.06
C ALA A 145 -18.51 -1.50 15.16
N SER A 146 -17.82 -2.16 14.23
CA SER A 146 -18.44 -3.13 13.30
C SER A 146 -18.67 -4.49 13.95
N ASN A 147 -18.08 -4.75 15.13
CA ASN A 147 -18.13 -5.99 15.90
C ASN A 147 -18.13 -7.27 15.02
N PRO A 148 -17.10 -7.44 14.14
CA PRO A 148 -17.05 -8.56 13.22
C PRO A 148 -16.91 -9.89 13.99
N PRO A 149 -17.27 -11.02 13.37
CA PRO A 149 -17.11 -12.33 13.98
C PRO A 149 -15.63 -12.71 14.09
N TYR A 150 -14.96 -12.25 15.16
CA TYR A 150 -13.51 -12.38 15.36
C TYR A 150 -13.02 -13.83 15.28
N ALA A 151 -13.78 -14.77 15.84
CA ALA A 151 -13.43 -16.20 15.83
C ALA A 151 -13.42 -16.76 14.41
N ASN A 152 -14.43 -16.44 13.59
CA ASN A 152 -14.52 -16.88 12.20
C ASN A 152 -13.44 -16.20 11.35
N ALA A 153 -13.17 -14.91 11.58
CA ALA A 153 -12.10 -14.19 10.90
C ALA A 153 -10.73 -14.80 11.18
N LEU A 154 -10.44 -15.18 12.42
CA LEU A 154 -9.17 -15.81 12.80
C LEU A 154 -9.05 -17.23 12.22
N HIS A 155 -10.12 -18.02 12.30
CA HIS A 155 -10.17 -19.37 11.75
C HIS A 155 -9.96 -19.37 10.23
N ASP A 156 -10.73 -18.55 9.50
CA ASP A 156 -10.70 -18.51 8.04
C ASP A 156 -9.45 -17.80 7.50
N SER A 157 -8.72 -17.07 8.35
CA SER A 157 -7.38 -16.56 8.03
C SER A 157 -6.31 -17.65 7.96
N ILE A 158 -6.55 -18.82 8.57
CA ILE A 158 -5.62 -19.96 8.54
C ILE A 158 -6.15 -21.05 7.61
N ILE A 159 -7.46 -21.31 7.65
CA ILE A 159 -8.13 -22.35 6.87
C ILE A 159 -9.21 -21.67 6.02
N PRO A 160 -8.91 -21.24 4.79
CA PRO A 160 -9.88 -20.58 3.94
C PRO A 160 -10.99 -21.55 3.53
N GLN A 161 -12.24 -21.14 3.70
CA GLN A 161 -13.41 -21.95 3.32
C GLN A 161 -13.80 -21.76 1.85
N LYS A 162 -13.49 -20.57 1.29
CA LYS A 162 -13.63 -20.28 -0.14
C LYS A 162 -12.25 -20.09 -0.78
N ILE A 163 -11.94 -20.92 -1.75
CA ILE A 163 -10.82 -20.74 -2.67
C ILE A 163 -11.43 -20.58 -4.05
N GLU A 164 -11.81 -19.36 -4.41
CA GLU A 164 -12.12 -19.05 -5.80
C GLU A 164 -10.78 -18.81 -6.53
N PRO A 165 -10.43 -19.62 -7.54
CA PRO A 165 -9.31 -19.29 -8.41
C PRO A 165 -9.65 -17.99 -9.13
N LEU A 166 -8.66 -17.11 -9.27
CA LEU A 166 -8.75 -15.89 -10.06
C LEU A 166 -8.79 -16.25 -11.56
N ILE A 167 -9.90 -16.81 -12.04
CA ILE A 167 -10.21 -17.05 -13.46
C ILE A 167 -11.68 -16.74 -13.72
#